data_AF-A0A959HU21-F1
#
_entry.id   AF-A0A959HU21-F1
#
_cell.length_a   1.000
_cell.length_b   1.000
_cell.length_c   1.000
_cell.angle_alpha   90.00
_cell.angle_beta   90.00
_cell.angle_gamma   90.00
#
_symmetry.space_group_name_H-M   'P 1'
#
loop_
_entity.id
_entity.type
_entity.pdbx_description
1 polymer ?
#
loop_
_entity_poly.entity_id
_entity_poly.type
_entity_poly.pdbx_seq_one_letter_code
_entity_poly.pdbx_strand_id
1 'polypeptide(L)'
;LQDYNIQISMTENGDPLENAIAERVNGIIKDEYLDTYEVSNIKQAKELLDSVISLYNNDRPHMSISNLTPNQIHYSSNPIKTEKLWKNYYQKSLTIVNPIQD
;
A
#
# COMPACT_ATOMS: atom_id res chain seq x y z
N LEU A 1 -3.34 23.23 -4.16
CA LEU A 1 -4.37 22.19 -3.96
C LEU A 1 -5.74 22.68 -4.44
N GLN A 2 -6.22 23.82 -3.93
CA GLN A 2 -7.48 24.42 -4.38
C GLN A 2 -7.49 24.75 -5.89
N ASP A 3 -6.38 25.27 -6.43
CA ASP A 3 -6.24 25.58 -7.86
C ASP A 3 -6.31 24.35 -8.79
N TYR A 4 -6.07 23.15 -8.24
CA TYR A 4 -6.14 21.87 -8.96
C TYR A 4 -7.39 21.06 -8.58
N ASN A 5 -8.31 21.65 -7.82
CA ASN A 5 -9.53 21.00 -7.32
C ASN A 5 -9.26 19.68 -6.56
N ILE A 6 -8.14 19.61 -5.84
CA ILE A 6 -7.77 18.45 -5.03
C ILE A 6 -8.31 18.65 -3.61
N GLN A 7 -9.16 17.73 -3.16
CA GLN A 7 -9.69 17.73 -1.80
C GLN A 7 -8.61 17.31 -0.79
N ILE A 8 -8.55 18.03 0.33
CA ILE A 8 -7.69 17.66 1.45
C ILE A 8 -8.40 16.55 2.24
N SER A 9 -7.72 15.42 2.43
CA SER A 9 -8.16 14.33 3.30
C SER A 9 -7.14 14.20 4.42
N MET A 10 -7.56 14.51 5.65
CA MET A 10 -6.73 14.39 6.86
C MET A 10 -7.27 13.24 7.71
N THR A 11 -6.39 12.56 8.44
CA THR A 11 -6.79 11.63 9.50
C THR A 11 -7.39 12.44 10.65
N GLU A 12 -8.62 12.16 11.06
CA GLU A 12 -9.35 13.03 12.02
C GLU A 12 -9.26 12.52 13.47
N ASN A 13 -9.16 11.21 13.66
CA ASN A 13 -9.32 10.60 15.00
C ASN A 13 -8.07 9.86 15.50
N GLY A 14 -6.96 9.93 14.78
CA GLY A 14 -5.74 9.17 15.10
C GLY A 14 -5.94 7.65 15.01
N ASP A 15 -6.97 7.19 14.29
CA ASP A 15 -7.19 5.78 14.03
C ASP A 15 -6.09 5.26 13.10
N PRO A 16 -5.26 4.28 13.55
CA PRO A 16 -4.20 3.71 12.73
C PRO A 16 -4.69 3.11 11.40
N LEU A 17 -5.97 2.75 11.30
CA LEU A 17 -6.56 2.18 10.10
C LEU A 17 -6.73 3.21 8.97
N GLU A 18 -6.86 4.50 9.29
CA GLU A 18 -7.04 5.56 8.28
C GLU A 18 -5.81 5.69 7.36
N ASN A 19 -4.60 5.42 7.87
CA ASN A 19 -3.36 5.48 7.11
C ASN A 19 -2.74 4.10 6.80
N ALA A 20 -3.45 3.01 7.09
CA ALA A 20 -2.88 1.66 7.07
C ALA A 20 -2.24 1.26 5.73
N ILE A 21 -2.76 1.75 4.60
CA ILE A 21 -2.19 1.47 3.29
C ILE A 21 -0.83 2.17 3.12
N ALA A 22 -0.72 3.45 3.48
CA ALA A 22 0.52 4.19 3.35
C ALA A 22 1.59 3.65 4.32
N GLU A 23 1.20 3.36 5.56
CA GLU A 23 2.11 2.76 6.54
C GLU A 23 2.65 1.41 6.06
N ARG A 24 1.79 0.57 5.46
CA ARG A 24 2.22 -0.71 4.88
C ARG A 24 3.25 -0.50 3.77
N VAL A 25 3.02 0.45 2.86
CA VAL A 25 3.97 0.74 1.77
C VAL A 25 5.30 1.24 2.33
N ASN A 26 5.26 2.16 3.31
CA ASN A 26 6.45 2.69 3.96
C ASN A 26 7.24 1.60 4.69
N GLY A 27 6.57 0.69 5.39
CA GLY A 27 7.20 -0.47 6.04
C GLY A 27 7.89 -1.37 5.03
N ILE A 28 7.23 -1.71 3.91
CA ILE A 28 7.85 -2.52 2.85
C ILE A 28 9.11 -1.84 2.30
N ILE A 29 9.04 -0.54 1.97
CA ILE A 29 10.19 0.20 1.41
C ILE A 29 11.36 0.21 2.41
N LYS A 30 11.09 0.48 3.68
CA LYS A 30 12.13 0.54 4.71
C LYS A 30 12.71 -0.84 5.01
N ASP A 31 11.86 -1.79 5.37
CA ASP A 31 12.26 -3.05 5.99
C ASP A 31 12.70 -4.10 4.96
N GLU A 32 12.12 -4.09 3.75
CA GLU A 32 12.45 -5.10 2.73
C GLU A 32 13.49 -4.61 1.71
N TYR A 33 13.54 -3.31 1.44
CA TYR A 33 14.46 -2.77 0.45
C TYR A 33 15.62 -2.02 1.09
N LEU A 34 15.35 -0.94 1.81
CA LEU A 34 16.42 -0.05 2.29
C LEU A 34 17.28 -0.67 3.39
N ASP A 35 16.71 -1.52 4.26
CA ASP A 35 17.44 -2.21 5.34
C ASP A 35 18.58 -3.11 4.83
N THR A 36 18.54 -3.47 3.53
CA THR A 36 19.57 -4.31 2.91
C THR A 36 20.80 -3.53 2.42
N TYR A 37 20.80 -2.19 2.52
CA TYR A 37 21.86 -1.33 1.99
C TYR A 37 22.46 -0.40 3.05
N GLU A 38 23.78 -0.28 3.04
CA GLU A 38 24.47 0.76 3.81
C GLU A 38 24.57 2.05 3.00
N VAL A 39 24.13 3.17 3.58
CA VAL A 39 24.20 4.50 2.96
C VAL A 39 25.11 5.41 3.77
N SER A 40 26.06 6.08 3.11
CA SER A 40 27.05 6.92 3.79
C SER A 40 26.66 8.39 3.87
N ASN A 41 25.71 8.83 3.06
CA ASN A 41 25.24 10.22 3.03
C ASN A 41 23.82 10.34 2.45
N ILE A 42 23.21 11.51 2.67
CA ILE A 42 21.83 11.81 2.23
C ILE A 42 21.67 11.74 0.71
N LYS A 43 22.71 12.10 -0.06
CA LYS A 43 22.62 12.06 -1.53
C LYS A 43 22.46 10.61 -2.01
N GLN A 44 23.30 9.70 -1.52
CA GLN A 44 23.19 8.27 -1.81
C GLN A 44 21.85 7.70 -1.33
N ALA A 45 21.39 8.09 -0.14
CA ALA A 45 20.09 7.63 0.37
C ALA A 45 18.93 8.04 -0.55
N LYS A 46 18.97 9.25 -1.14
CA LYS A 46 17.97 9.71 -2.11
C LYS A 46 18.03 8.91 -3.42
N GLU A 47 19.22 8.72 -3.98
CA GLU A 47 19.42 7.94 -5.21
C GLU A 47 18.97 6.47 -5.04
N LEU A 48 19.28 5.88 -3.88
CA LEU A 48 18.81 4.54 -3.52
C LEU A 48 17.29 4.51 -3.37
N LEU A 49 16.70 5.48 -2.66
CA LEU A 49 15.26 5.57 -2.48
C LEU A 49 14.52 5.65 -3.82
N ASP A 50 15.00 6.46 -4.76
CA ASP A 50 14.41 6.57 -6.10
C ASP A 50 14.45 5.21 -6.84
N SER A 51 15.57 4.50 -6.73
CA SER A 51 15.75 3.16 -7.32
C SER A 51 14.79 2.14 -6.70
N VAL A 52 14.64 2.17 -5.38
CA VAL A 52 13.73 1.28 -4.64
C VAL A 52 12.27 1.57 -4.96
N ILE A 53 11.87 2.83 -5.05
CA ILE A 53 10.51 3.22 -5.46
C ILE A 53 10.22 2.72 -6.87
N SER A 54 11.18 2.85 -7.79
CA SER A 54 11.06 2.32 -9.14
C SER A 54 10.86 0.80 -9.12
N LEU A 55 11.66 0.07 -8.36
CA LEU A 55 11.58 -1.39 -8.23
C LEU A 55 10.23 -1.83 -7.63
N TYR A 56 9.75 -1.15 -6.59
CA TYR A 56 8.44 -1.43 -6.00
C TYR A 56 7.30 -1.22 -7.02
N ASN A 57 7.31 -0.11 -7.75
CA ASN A 57 6.21 0.24 -8.65
C ASN A 57 6.21 -0.53 -9.97
N ASN A 58 7.40 -0.92 -10.47
CA ASN A 58 7.53 -1.55 -11.78
C ASN A 58 7.67 -3.07 -11.71
N ASP A 59 8.33 -3.59 -10.67
CA ASP A 59 8.79 -4.98 -10.67
C ASP A 59 8.18 -5.84 -9.55
N ARG A 60 7.70 -5.25 -8.44
CA ARG A 60 7.09 -6.02 -7.35
C ARG A 60 5.69 -6.53 -7.77
N PRO A 61 5.47 -7.85 -7.84
CA PRO A 61 4.13 -8.39 -8.08
C PRO A 61 3.31 -8.35 -6.80
N HIS A 62 2.05 -7.93 -6.90
CA HIS A 62 1.14 -7.88 -5.74
C HIS A 62 0.00 -8.89 -5.88
N MET A 63 -0.07 -9.84 -4.94
CA MET A 63 -1.13 -10.86 -4.91
C MET A 63 -2.55 -10.26 -4.79
N SER A 64 -2.70 -9.02 -4.31
CA SER A 64 -3.99 -8.33 -4.25
C SER A 64 -4.51 -7.87 -5.60
N ILE A 65 -3.65 -7.78 -6.61
CA ILE A 65 -3.95 -7.29 -7.95
C ILE A 65 -3.50 -8.30 -9.02
N SER A 66 -3.85 -9.57 -8.85
CA SER A 66 -3.49 -10.65 -9.79
C SER A 66 -2.00 -10.81 -10.09
N ASN A 67 -1.12 -10.50 -9.12
CA ASN A 67 0.35 -10.46 -9.30
C ASN A 67 0.84 -9.44 -10.35
N LEU A 68 0.01 -8.47 -10.70
CA LEU A 68 0.45 -7.32 -11.48
C LEU A 68 1.21 -6.34 -10.58
N THR A 69 1.99 -5.47 -11.23
CA THR A 69 2.75 -4.43 -10.54
C THR A 69 1.93 -3.14 -10.41
N PRO A 70 2.23 -2.26 -9.44
CA PRO A 70 1.45 -1.04 -9.22
C PRO A 70 1.31 -0.19 -10.48
N ASN A 71 2.40 -0.03 -11.25
CA ASN A 71 2.38 0.77 -12.47
C ASN A 71 1.57 0.13 -13.60
N GLN A 72 1.55 -1.21 -13.71
CA GLN A 72 0.71 -1.90 -14.69
C GLN A 72 -0.78 -1.61 -14.45
N ILE A 73 -1.21 -1.54 -13.20
CA ILE A 73 -2.58 -1.17 -12.86
C ILE A 73 -2.82 0.33 -13.06
N HIS A 74 -1.92 1.17 -12.55
CA HIS A 74 -2.09 2.62 -12.53
C HIS A 74 -2.14 3.23 -13.93
N TYR A 75 -1.26 2.79 -14.84
CA TYR A 75 -1.17 3.33 -16.20
C TYR A 75 -2.01 2.59 -17.24
N SER A 76 -2.77 1.56 -16.84
CA SER A 76 -3.65 0.88 -17.77
C SER A 76 -4.72 1.81 -18.30
N SER A 77 -4.83 1.94 -19.62
CA SER A 77 -5.85 2.77 -20.26
C SER A 77 -7.27 2.23 -20.07
N ASN A 78 -7.40 0.93 -19.81
CA ASN A 78 -8.66 0.26 -19.53
C ASN A 78 -8.65 -0.33 -18.12
N PRO A 79 -9.77 -0.32 -17.38
CA PRO A 79 -9.85 -0.95 -16.07
C PRO A 79 -9.47 -2.43 -16.16
N ILE A 80 -8.36 -2.80 -15.53
CA ILE A 80 -7.94 -4.20 -15.41
C ILE A 80 -8.76 -4.82 -14.29
N LYS A 81 -9.55 -5.83 -14.60
CA LYS A 81 -10.19 -6.65 -13.57
C LYS A 81 -9.11 -7.46 -12.86
N THR A 82 -9.00 -7.27 -11.55
CA THR A 82 -8.02 -7.98 -10.72
C THR A 82 -8.70 -8.86 -9.69
N GLU A 83 -7.97 -9.89 -9.25
CA GLU A 83 -8.41 -10.85 -8.25
C GLU A 83 -7.36 -10.96 -7.13
N LYS A 84 -7.84 -11.18 -5.91
CA LYS A 84 -6.98 -11.41 -4.74
C LYS A 84 -6.56 -12.87 -4.73
N LEU A 85 -5.27 -13.12 -4.92
CA LEU A 85 -4.69 -14.46 -5.01
C LEU A 85 -4.28 -15.04 -3.65
N TRP A 86 -4.36 -14.25 -2.58
CA TRP A 86 -4.05 -14.71 -1.23
C TRP A 86 -5.28 -15.37 -0.59
N LYS A 87 -5.03 -16.42 0.21
CA LYS A 87 -6.07 -17.11 0.96
C LYS A 87 -6.44 -16.29 2.20
N ASN A 88 -7.72 -16.05 2.40
CA ASN A 88 -8.21 -15.48 3.65
C ASN A 88 -8.45 -16.61 4.66
N TYR A 89 -7.65 -16.65 5.72
CA TYR A 89 -7.77 -17.64 6.79
C TYR A 89 -8.75 -17.21 7.88
N TYR A 90 -9.21 -15.95 7.87
CA TYR A 90 -10.25 -15.50 8.79
C TYR A 90 -11.61 -16.03 8.35
N GLN A 91 -12.12 -17.00 9.09
CA GLN A 91 -13.52 -17.39 9.01
C GLN A 91 -14.36 -16.29 9.67
N LYS A 92 -15.20 -15.61 8.88
CA LYS A 92 -16.20 -14.69 9.43
C LYS A 92 -17.18 -15.54 10.24
N SER A 93 -17.10 -15.50 11.56
CA SER A 93 -18.09 -16.17 12.39
C SER A 93 -19.45 -15.55 12.05
N LEU A 94 -20.40 -16.38 11.60
CA LEU A 94 -21.80 -16.00 11.40
C LEU A 94 -22.54 -15.91 12.75
N THR A 95 -21.82 -15.75 13.86
CA THR A 95 -22.47 -15.57 15.16
C THR A 95 -23.16 -14.22 15.12
N ILE A 96 -24.47 -14.25 14.88
CA ILE A 96 -25.37 -13.16 15.27
C ILE A 96 -25.19 -13.06 16.78
N VAL A 97 -24.30 -12.17 17.21
CA VAL A 97 -24.18 -11.81 18.62
C VAL A 97 -25.54 -11.21 19.00
N ASN A 98 -26.17 -11.82 20.01
CA ASN A 98 -27.55 -11.62 20.42
C ASN A 98 -28.12 -10.20 20.20
N PRO A 99 -29.32 -10.04 19.62
CA PRO A 99 -30.01 -8.76 19.47
C PRO A 99 -30.60 -8.20 20.79
N ILE A 100 -30.14 -8.66 21.95
CA ILE A 100 -30.66 -8.23 23.26
C ILE A 100 -29.48 -7.81 24.13
N GLN A 101 -28.93 -6.65 23.82
CA GLN A 101 -28.23 -5.79 24.79
C GLN A 101 -28.61 -4.35 24.43
N ASP A 102 -29.86 -4.00 24.76
CA ASP A 102 -30.20 -2.65 25.22
C ASP A 102 -29.88 -2.57 26.71
#